data_AF-A0A966WXB0-F1
#
_entry.id   AF-A0A966WXB0-F1
#
_cell.length_a   1.000
_cell.length_b   1.000
_cell.length_c   1.000
_cell.angle_alpha   90.00
_cell.angle_beta   90.00
_cell.angle_gamma   90.00
#
_symmetry.space_group_name_H-M   'P 1'
#
loop_
_entity.id
_entity.type
_entity.pdbx_description
1 polymer ?
#
loop_
_entity_poly.entity_id
_entity_poly.type
_entity_poly.pdbx_seq_one_letter_code
_entity_poly.pdbx_strand_id
1 'polypeptide(L)'
;MNDPQPRRLQLPTPGCYADPERSGLSADDVFDGMTEHLFYTLGKLAPTASRHDLYLALSYAVRDRLMTRYLAGIEAVDATPTRVVAYLSAEFLIGPQLSNNLLMLGIQEAAAEALRRFGINDIEEILEVEEEPGLGNGGLGRLAACFMESLASLEIPATGYGIRYEFGIFDQLIRDGWQVEITDKWLKGGWPWEIPHPDQACFVGFGGRTESYRDERGDYRVRWIPDEHAIGIPHDVPVLGYRVNTCDRLRLWRADASESFDFYAFNIGDYYGAVEEKVGSETL
;
A
#
# COMPACT_ATOMS: atom_id res chain seq x y z
N MET A 1 -24.84 5.47 -22.35
CA MET A 1 -24.44 6.44 -21.30
C MET A 1 -23.07 6.93 -21.69
N ASN A 2 -22.92 8.24 -21.92
CA ASN A 2 -21.62 8.82 -22.20
C ASN A 2 -20.77 8.66 -20.94
N ASP A 3 -19.72 7.86 -21.03
CA ASP A 3 -18.67 7.82 -20.03
C ASP A 3 -18.08 9.23 -19.96
N PRO A 4 -18.20 9.96 -18.83
CA PRO A 4 -17.69 11.32 -18.76
C PRO A 4 -16.17 11.24 -18.91
N GLN A 5 -15.65 11.76 -20.03
CA GLN A 5 -14.20 11.91 -20.19
C GLN A 5 -13.64 12.56 -18.92
N PRO A 6 -12.61 11.96 -18.29
CA PRO A 6 -12.06 12.50 -17.06
C PRO A 6 -11.69 13.96 -17.29
N ARG A 7 -12.16 14.85 -16.41
CA ARG A 7 -11.80 16.26 -16.48
C ARG A 7 -10.28 16.36 -16.45
N ARG A 8 -9.69 16.88 -17.53
CA ARG A 8 -8.25 17.14 -17.59
C ARG A 8 -7.94 18.33 -16.68
N LEU A 9 -7.77 18.05 -15.40
CA LEU A 9 -7.35 19.05 -14.41
C LEU A 9 -5.95 19.53 -14.82
N GLN A 10 -5.80 20.85 -15.00
CA GLN A 10 -4.53 21.48 -15.38
C GLN A 10 -3.70 21.76 -14.14
N LEU A 11 -3.30 20.72 -13.43
CA LEU A 11 -2.18 20.81 -12.50
C LEU A 11 -1.02 20.08 -13.18
N PRO A 12 0.12 20.75 -13.45
CA PRO A 12 1.29 20.00 -13.85
C PRO A 12 1.61 19.01 -12.73
N THR A 13 1.77 17.73 -13.07
CA THR A 13 2.46 16.78 -12.18
C THR A 13 3.74 17.48 -11.73
N PRO A 14 4.10 17.49 -10.42
CA PRO A 14 5.38 18.02 -9.97
C PRO A 14 6.46 17.55 -10.93
N GLY A 15 7.01 18.50 -11.67
CA GLY A 15 7.68 18.21 -12.93
C GLY A 15 8.93 17.42 -12.66
N CYS A 16 8.88 16.11 -12.90
CA CYS A 16 9.96 15.15 -12.67
C CYS A 16 10.56 15.19 -11.25
N TYR A 17 11.42 14.23 -10.93
CA TYR A 17 12.22 14.10 -9.68
C TYR A 17 13.10 15.32 -9.35
N ALA A 18 12.94 16.43 -10.05
CA ALA A 18 13.70 17.66 -9.91
C ALA A 18 12.96 18.75 -9.11
N ASP A 19 11.80 18.45 -8.51
CA ASP A 19 11.16 19.34 -7.54
C ASP A 19 12.00 19.40 -6.25
N PRO A 20 12.81 20.46 -6.04
CA PRO A 20 13.81 20.47 -4.98
C PRO A 20 13.16 20.50 -3.60
N GLU A 21 11.95 21.04 -3.47
CA GLU A 21 11.35 21.36 -2.17
C GLU A 21 10.95 20.10 -1.39
N ARG A 22 10.51 19.03 -2.08
CA ARG A 22 10.06 17.78 -1.43
C ARG A 22 10.82 16.52 -1.86
N SER A 23 11.57 16.58 -2.96
CA SER A 23 12.31 15.41 -3.48
C SER A 23 13.83 15.46 -3.27
N GLY A 24 14.35 16.53 -2.65
CA GLY A 24 15.76 16.71 -2.33
C GLY A 24 16.32 15.57 -1.47
N LEU A 25 17.59 15.19 -1.66
CA LEU A 25 18.18 14.01 -1.02
C LEU A 25 19.16 14.36 0.11
N SER A 26 19.29 15.64 0.46
CA SER A 26 20.22 16.09 1.51
C SER A 26 19.66 15.92 2.92
N ALA A 27 20.52 16.02 3.94
CA ALA A 27 20.10 15.98 5.34
C ALA A 27 19.14 17.13 5.69
N ASP A 28 19.32 18.30 5.10
CA ASP A 28 18.44 19.46 5.29
C ASP A 28 17.04 19.15 4.74
N ASP A 29 16.96 18.63 3.50
CA ASP A 29 15.69 18.28 2.87
C ASP A 29 14.93 17.18 3.63
N VAL A 30 15.66 16.22 4.21
CA VAL A 30 15.04 15.14 5.02
C VAL A 30 14.54 15.72 6.35
N PHE A 31 15.34 16.57 7.01
CA PHE A 31 14.97 17.21 8.26
C PHE A 31 13.74 18.11 8.11
N ASP A 32 13.67 18.90 7.05
CA ASP A 32 12.53 19.79 6.77
C ASP A 32 11.26 18.98 6.50
N GLY A 33 11.34 17.94 5.67
CA GLY A 33 10.21 17.03 5.42
C GLY A 33 9.74 16.31 6.69
N MET A 34 10.66 15.82 7.51
CA MET A 34 10.33 15.22 8.81
C MET A 34 9.60 16.22 9.72
N THR A 35 10.08 17.47 9.79
CA THR A 35 9.47 18.52 10.60
C THR A 35 8.05 18.83 10.11
N GLU A 36 7.86 18.91 8.79
CA GLU A 36 6.56 19.14 8.17
C GLU A 36 5.58 18.02 8.53
N HIS A 37 5.95 16.75 8.34
CA HIS A 37 5.06 15.63 8.63
C HIS A 37 4.81 15.46 10.12
N LEU A 38 5.81 15.67 10.96
CA LEU A 38 5.62 15.62 12.42
C LEU A 38 4.55 16.62 12.86
N PHE A 39 4.57 17.84 12.32
CA PHE A 39 3.64 18.89 12.71
C PHE A 39 2.29 18.80 12.00
N TYR A 40 2.27 18.77 10.66
CA TYR A 40 1.04 18.90 9.87
C TYR A 40 0.35 17.57 9.58
N THR A 41 1.10 16.46 9.48
CA THR A 41 0.51 15.13 9.23
C THR A 41 0.17 14.43 10.54
N LEU A 42 1.08 14.44 11.52
CA LEU A 42 0.92 13.71 12.77
C LEU A 42 0.34 14.58 13.91
N GLY A 43 0.35 15.91 13.78
CA GLY A 43 -0.14 16.80 14.83
C GLY A 43 0.72 16.76 16.11
N LYS A 44 2.03 16.53 15.97
CA LYS A 44 2.98 16.35 17.09
C LYS A 44 3.96 17.50 17.18
N LEU A 45 4.37 17.79 18.42
CA LEU A 45 5.49 18.69 18.70
C LEU A 45 6.74 17.85 19.00
N ALA A 46 7.89 18.29 18.48
CA ALA A 46 9.17 17.60 18.66
C ALA A 46 9.49 17.24 20.13
N PRO A 47 9.28 18.10 21.15
CA PRO A 47 9.57 17.75 22.54
C PRO A 47 8.71 16.61 23.13
N THR A 48 7.60 16.26 22.47
CA THR A 48 6.64 15.23 22.92
C THR A 48 6.55 14.04 21.96
N ALA A 49 7.34 14.06 20.89
CA ALA A 49 7.33 13.02 19.87
C ALA A 49 7.93 11.73 20.44
N SER A 50 7.20 10.63 20.29
CA SER A 50 7.73 9.29 20.55
C SER A 50 8.62 8.82 19.40
N ARG A 51 9.38 7.73 19.61
CA ARG A 51 10.12 7.06 18.53
C ARG A 51 9.22 6.65 17.37
N HIS A 52 8.00 6.21 17.67
CA HIS A 52 6.99 5.89 16.65
C HIS A 52 6.54 7.12 15.86
N ASP A 53 6.36 8.27 16.52
CA ASP A 53 6.04 9.52 15.83
C ASP A 53 7.19 9.94 14.89
N LEU A 54 8.44 9.78 15.32
CA LEU A 54 9.62 10.06 14.49
C LEU A 54 9.80 9.06 13.33
N TYR A 55 9.50 7.78 13.55
CA TYR A 55 9.44 6.74 12.51
C TYR A 55 8.42 7.12 11.42
N LEU A 56 7.19 7.47 11.81
CA LEU A 56 6.17 7.88 10.85
C LEU A 56 6.57 9.16 10.13
N ALA A 57 7.10 10.16 10.83
CA ALA A 57 7.53 11.42 10.22
C ALA A 57 8.65 11.21 9.19
N LEU A 58 9.66 10.39 9.50
CA LEU A 58 10.71 10.02 8.56
C LEU A 58 10.16 9.20 7.39
N SER A 59 9.27 8.25 7.65
CA SER A 59 8.67 7.41 6.60
C SER A 59 7.85 8.25 5.61
N TYR A 60 7.07 9.22 6.07
CA TYR A 60 6.35 10.14 5.18
C TYR A 60 7.31 11.03 4.38
N ALA A 61 8.35 11.58 5.02
CA ALA A 61 9.36 12.37 4.32
C ALA A 61 10.07 11.54 3.22
N VAL A 62 10.38 10.27 3.50
CA VAL A 62 10.94 9.34 2.50
C VAL A 62 9.91 9.04 1.42
N ARG A 63 8.65 8.78 1.78
CA ARG A 63 7.56 8.49 0.84
C ARG A 63 7.32 9.65 -0.14
N ASP A 64 7.44 10.91 0.28
CA ASP A 64 7.32 12.06 -0.64
C ASP A 64 8.31 11.94 -1.82
N ARG A 65 9.55 11.49 -1.57
CA ARG A 65 10.56 11.23 -2.61
C ARG A 65 10.19 10.06 -3.51
N LEU A 66 9.52 9.04 -2.97
CA LEU A 66 8.97 7.93 -3.75
C LEU A 66 7.79 8.39 -4.62
N MET A 67 6.92 9.27 -4.10
CA MET A 67 5.72 9.73 -4.81
C MET A 67 6.05 10.44 -6.11
N THR A 68 7.07 11.30 -6.10
CA THR A 68 7.52 11.98 -7.32
C THR A 68 7.97 10.99 -8.39
N ARG A 69 8.67 9.91 -7.99
CA ARG A 69 9.14 8.86 -8.90
C ARG A 69 8.00 7.96 -9.38
N TYR A 70 7.11 7.57 -8.48
CA TYR A 70 5.95 6.74 -8.73
C TYR A 70 4.99 7.41 -9.75
N LEU A 71 4.63 8.68 -9.51
CA LEU A 71 3.74 9.42 -10.41
C LEU A 71 4.39 9.69 -11.78
N ALA A 72 5.69 10.01 -11.81
CA ALA A 72 6.43 10.17 -13.05
C ALA A 72 6.48 8.86 -13.87
N GLY A 73 6.61 7.71 -13.20
CA GLY A 73 6.56 6.38 -13.83
C GLY A 73 5.20 6.10 -14.48
N ILE A 74 4.11 6.40 -13.78
CA ILE A 74 2.74 6.28 -14.32
C ILE A 74 2.57 7.17 -15.56
N GLU A 75 2.94 8.44 -15.46
CA GLU A 75 2.82 9.39 -16.58
C GLU A 75 3.67 8.95 -17.80
N ALA A 76 4.87 8.42 -17.56
CA ALA A 76 5.75 7.94 -18.62
C ALA A 76 5.15 6.74 -19.38
N VAL A 77 4.55 5.78 -18.66
CA VAL A 77 3.88 4.60 -19.25
C VAL A 77 2.63 5.03 -20.03
N ASP A 78 1.84 5.96 -19.50
CA ASP A 78 0.64 6.46 -20.17
C ASP A 78 0.98 7.27 -21.44
N ALA A 79 2.04 8.09 -21.39
CA ALA A 79 2.50 8.88 -22.53
C ALA A 79 3.09 8.01 -23.64
N THR A 80 3.80 6.94 -23.28
CA THR A 80 4.40 5.99 -24.23
C THR A 80 4.05 4.56 -23.83
N PRO A 81 2.88 4.04 -24.28
CA PRO A 81 2.40 2.71 -23.93
C PRO A 81 3.45 1.64 -24.21
N THR A 82 3.99 1.08 -23.14
CA THR A 82 5.04 0.06 -23.16
C THR A 82 4.51 -1.21 -22.53
N ARG A 83 5.06 -2.38 -22.90
CA ARG A 83 4.68 -3.64 -22.28
C ARG A 83 5.09 -3.63 -20.80
N VAL A 84 4.13 -3.83 -19.90
CA VAL A 84 4.33 -3.90 -18.45
C VAL A 84 4.21 -5.35 -17.98
N VAL A 85 5.06 -5.76 -17.04
CA VAL A 85 4.98 -7.08 -16.40
C VAL A 85 3.87 -7.07 -15.35
N ALA A 86 3.01 -8.09 -15.36
CA ALA A 86 2.05 -8.34 -14.28
C ALA A 86 2.50 -9.58 -13.49
N TYR A 87 2.88 -9.39 -12.23
CA TYR A 87 3.32 -10.47 -11.35
C TYR A 87 2.24 -10.74 -10.30
N LEU A 88 1.54 -11.87 -10.41
CA LEU A 88 0.48 -12.24 -9.49
C LEU A 88 1.03 -13.22 -8.45
N SER A 89 0.90 -12.88 -7.16
CA SER A 89 1.28 -13.74 -6.05
C SER A 89 0.29 -13.61 -4.91
N ALA A 90 0.00 -14.71 -4.22
CA ALA A 90 -0.80 -14.69 -3.00
C ALA A 90 -0.03 -14.09 -1.82
N GLU A 91 1.31 -14.08 -1.88
CA GLU A 91 2.17 -13.61 -0.79
C GLU A 91 3.26 -12.68 -1.32
N PHE A 92 3.60 -11.65 -0.54
CA PHE A 92 4.75 -10.77 -0.72
C PHE A 92 5.39 -10.49 0.64
N LEU A 93 6.53 -11.11 0.93
CA LEU A 93 7.28 -10.88 2.16
C LEU A 93 8.25 -9.71 1.95
N ILE A 94 7.71 -8.50 1.91
CA ILE A 94 8.44 -7.27 1.53
C ILE A 94 9.36 -6.75 2.64
N GLY A 95 9.11 -7.11 3.89
CA GLY A 95 9.87 -6.65 5.05
C GLY A 95 9.64 -5.18 5.40
N PRO A 96 10.32 -4.66 6.45
CA PRO A 96 10.32 -3.24 6.79
C PRO A 96 10.77 -2.37 5.62
N GLN A 97 10.01 -1.32 5.34
CA GLN A 97 10.17 -0.51 4.13
C GLN A 97 11.08 0.70 4.33
N LEU A 98 11.21 1.24 5.54
CA LEU A 98 11.98 2.44 5.81
C LEU A 98 13.46 2.24 5.48
N SER A 99 14.10 1.24 6.09
CA SER A 99 15.52 0.92 5.83
C SER A 99 15.77 0.65 4.35
N ASN A 100 14.88 -0.11 3.71
CA ASN A 100 14.96 -0.44 2.29
C ASN A 100 14.91 0.82 1.43
N ASN A 101 13.93 1.68 1.64
CA ASN A 101 13.77 2.90 0.84
C ASN A 101 14.89 3.92 1.07
N LEU A 102 15.44 4.02 2.28
CA LEU A 102 16.65 4.81 2.54
C LEU A 102 17.84 4.30 1.73
N LEU A 103 18.03 2.98 1.63
CA LEU A 103 19.07 2.35 0.82
C LEU A 103 18.83 2.57 -0.68
N MET A 104 17.61 2.34 -1.17
CA MET A 104 17.26 2.48 -2.58
C MET A 104 17.43 3.92 -3.08
N LEU A 105 17.10 4.91 -2.24
CA LEU A 105 17.36 6.33 -2.51
C LEU A 105 18.83 6.75 -2.30
N GLY A 106 19.60 5.97 -1.54
CA GLY A 106 20.98 6.30 -1.17
C GLY A 106 21.10 7.43 -0.14
N ILE A 107 20.12 7.58 0.76
CA ILE A 107 20.03 8.70 1.72
C ILE A 107 20.17 8.26 3.19
N GLN A 108 20.71 7.08 3.47
CA GLN A 108 20.87 6.57 4.84
C GLN A 108 21.63 7.56 5.74
N GLU A 109 22.75 8.11 5.26
CA GLU A 109 23.54 9.09 6.02
C GLU A 109 22.81 10.42 6.22
N ALA A 110 22.08 10.88 5.20
CA ALA A 110 21.29 12.10 5.27
C ALA A 110 20.15 11.97 6.30
N ALA A 111 19.47 10.81 6.32
CA ALA A 111 18.43 10.52 7.31
C ALA A 111 19.00 10.40 8.72
N ALA A 112 20.17 9.77 8.89
CA ALA A 112 20.85 9.72 10.18
C ALA A 112 21.25 11.11 10.68
N GLU A 113 21.71 12.01 9.80
CA GLU A 113 22.00 13.39 10.17
C GLU A 113 20.74 14.18 10.54
N ALA A 114 19.66 14.04 9.78
CA ALA A 114 18.37 14.67 10.10
C ALA A 114 17.88 14.21 11.49
N LEU A 115 17.93 12.92 11.77
CA LEU A 115 17.54 12.34 13.07
C LEU A 115 18.39 12.85 14.24
N ARG A 116 19.69 13.07 14.05
CA ARG A 116 20.56 13.68 15.07
C ARG A 116 20.09 15.07 15.49
N ARG A 117 19.48 15.84 14.57
CA ARG A 117 18.91 17.17 14.88
C ARG A 117 17.63 17.08 15.72
N PHE A 118 16.94 15.94 15.68
CA PHE A 118 15.85 15.60 16.60
C PHE A 118 16.33 14.94 17.91
N GLY A 119 17.65 14.80 18.10
CA GLY A 119 18.25 14.22 19.30
C GLY A 119 18.39 12.70 19.27
N ILE A 120 18.18 12.05 18.12
CA ILE A 120 18.37 10.60 17.94
C ILE A 120 19.77 10.34 17.40
N ASN A 121 20.62 9.68 18.19
CA ASN A 121 22.03 9.47 17.83
C ASN A 121 22.24 8.23 16.96
N ASP A 122 21.39 7.22 17.13
CA ASP A 122 21.43 5.97 16.38
C ASP A 122 20.13 5.81 15.58
N ILE A 123 20.25 5.69 14.26
CA ILE A 123 19.10 5.52 13.36
C ILE A 123 18.41 4.17 13.61
N GLU A 124 19.13 3.17 14.12
CA GLU A 124 18.56 1.86 14.41
C GLU A 124 17.40 1.95 15.42
N GLU A 125 17.46 2.90 16.37
CA GLU A 125 16.36 3.17 17.31
C GLU A 125 15.02 3.53 16.64
N ILE A 126 15.06 3.97 15.38
CA ILE A 126 13.90 4.33 14.56
C ILE A 126 13.56 3.21 13.58
N LEU A 127 14.57 2.53 13.02
CA LEU A 127 14.35 1.40 12.11
C LEU A 127 13.70 0.21 12.81
N GLU A 128 14.10 -0.09 14.05
CA GLU A 128 13.53 -1.17 14.88
C GLU A 128 12.06 -0.94 15.28
N VAL A 129 11.54 0.29 15.08
CA VAL A 129 10.13 0.60 15.38
C VAL A 129 9.20 0.04 14.31
N GLU A 130 9.69 -0.12 13.07
CA GLU A 130 8.87 -0.59 11.97
C GLU A 130 8.55 -2.08 12.11
N GLU A 131 7.26 -2.41 12.10
CA GLU A 131 6.77 -3.77 12.12
C GLU A 131 6.82 -4.37 10.70
N GLU A 132 7.18 -5.66 10.59
CA GLU A 132 7.19 -6.34 9.29
C GLU A 132 5.75 -6.49 8.78
N PRO A 133 5.45 -6.09 7.53
CA PRO A 133 4.11 -6.26 6.99
C PRO A 133 3.72 -7.74 6.88
N GLY A 134 2.58 -8.10 7.46
CA GLY A 134 1.97 -9.43 7.37
C GLY A 134 1.40 -9.76 5.98
N LEU A 135 2.20 -9.60 4.92
CA LEU A 135 1.78 -9.75 3.52
C LEU A 135 2.27 -11.05 2.87
N GLY A 136 3.04 -11.85 3.61
CA GLY A 136 3.52 -13.16 3.19
C GLY A 136 4.13 -13.90 4.38
N ASN A 137 4.58 -15.12 4.15
CA ASN A 137 5.15 -15.97 5.20
C ASN A 137 6.45 -16.63 4.75
N GLY A 138 6.42 -17.31 3.59
CA GLY A 138 7.50 -18.19 3.18
C GLY A 138 8.42 -17.65 2.08
N GLY A 139 9.29 -18.53 1.60
CA GLY A 139 10.19 -18.25 0.48
C GLY A 139 9.49 -17.87 -0.83
N LEU A 140 8.22 -18.27 -1.02
CA LEU A 140 7.40 -17.81 -2.15
C LEU A 140 7.19 -16.30 -2.08
N GLY A 141 6.73 -15.79 -0.95
CA GLY A 141 6.52 -14.36 -0.73
C GLY A 141 7.83 -13.57 -0.83
N ARG A 142 8.93 -14.11 -0.30
CA ARG A 142 10.24 -13.43 -0.41
C ARG A 142 10.78 -13.41 -1.83
N LEU A 143 10.58 -14.47 -2.61
CA LEU A 143 10.93 -14.51 -4.02
C LEU A 143 10.16 -13.44 -4.80
N ALA A 144 8.85 -13.34 -4.59
CA ALA A 144 8.00 -12.34 -5.21
C ALA A 144 8.44 -10.91 -4.88
N ALA A 145 8.75 -10.64 -3.61
CA ALA A 145 9.28 -9.34 -3.17
C ALA A 145 10.62 -8.99 -3.85
N CYS A 146 11.60 -9.90 -3.82
CA CYS A 146 12.90 -9.67 -4.47
C CYS A 146 12.79 -9.51 -5.99
N PHE A 147 11.83 -10.18 -6.63
CA PHE A 147 11.56 -9.97 -8.06
C PHE A 147 11.07 -8.56 -8.34
N MET A 148 10.12 -8.05 -7.54
CA MET A 148 9.64 -6.67 -7.71
C MET A 148 10.77 -5.66 -7.54
N GLU A 149 11.61 -5.80 -6.52
CA GLU A 149 12.79 -4.92 -6.32
C GLU A 149 13.80 -5.02 -7.47
N SER A 150 14.02 -6.23 -8.00
CA SER A 150 14.94 -6.45 -9.12
C SER A 150 14.40 -5.84 -10.42
N LEU A 151 13.10 -5.97 -10.68
CA LEU A 151 12.44 -5.37 -11.84
C LEU A 151 12.57 -3.86 -11.81
N ALA A 152 12.25 -3.24 -10.66
CA ALA A 152 12.40 -1.80 -10.47
C ALA A 152 13.86 -1.34 -10.64
N SER A 153 14.82 -2.08 -10.07
CA SER A 153 16.25 -1.78 -10.17
C SER A 153 16.81 -1.93 -11.59
N LEU A 154 16.25 -2.85 -12.39
CA LEU A 154 16.58 -3.05 -13.80
C LEU A 154 15.77 -2.13 -14.72
N GLU A 155 14.97 -1.22 -14.17
CA GLU A 155 14.12 -0.28 -14.90
C GLU A 155 13.11 -0.99 -15.83
N ILE A 156 12.65 -2.18 -15.43
CA ILE A 156 11.65 -2.97 -16.14
C ILE A 156 10.28 -2.65 -15.53
N PRO A 157 9.35 -2.02 -16.26
CA PRO A 157 8.07 -1.62 -15.70
C PRO A 157 7.24 -2.83 -15.28
N ALA A 158 6.86 -2.88 -14.01
CA ALA A 158 6.12 -4.00 -13.44
C ALA A 158 5.02 -3.55 -12.45
N THR A 159 3.98 -4.37 -12.36
CA THR A 159 3.01 -4.32 -11.26
C THR A 159 2.91 -5.70 -10.61
N GLY A 160 3.20 -5.76 -9.32
CA GLY A 160 2.86 -6.88 -8.45
C GLY A 160 1.39 -6.79 -8.04
N TYR A 161 0.67 -7.90 -8.04
CA TYR A 161 -0.71 -7.99 -7.58
C TYR A 161 -0.81 -9.02 -6.46
N GLY A 162 -1.33 -8.60 -5.31
CA GLY A 162 -1.50 -9.45 -4.13
C GLY A 162 -2.73 -9.06 -3.29
N ILE A 163 -2.82 -9.65 -2.10
CA ILE A 163 -3.91 -9.41 -1.13
C ILE A 163 -3.34 -8.59 0.03
N ARG A 164 -4.13 -7.65 0.56
CA ARG A 164 -3.79 -6.83 1.72
C ARG A 164 -4.32 -7.50 3.00
N TYR A 165 -3.61 -8.50 3.51
CA TYR A 165 -4.00 -9.21 4.73
C TYR A 165 -3.99 -8.28 5.96
N GLU A 166 -5.08 -8.24 6.72
CA GLU A 166 -5.18 -7.41 7.91
C GLU A 166 -4.37 -7.96 9.10
N PHE A 167 -4.28 -9.30 9.20
CA PHE A 167 -3.73 -9.99 10.37
C PHE A 167 -2.60 -10.98 10.06
N GLY A 168 -1.96 -10.82 8.90
CA GLY A 168 -0.87 -11.71 8.48
C GLY A 168 -1.24 -13.19 8.56
N ILE A 169 -0.25 -14.02 8.92
CA ILE A 169 -0.47 -15.43 9.24
C ILE A 169 -0.73 -15.61 10.75
N PHE A 170 0.24 -15.22 11.59
CA PHE A 170 0.20 -15.12 13.05
C PHE A 170 1.58 -14.69 13.56
N ASP A 171 1.64 -14.09 14.76
CA ASP A 171 2.89 -14.00 15.52
C ASP A 171 3.11 -15.27 16.34
N GLN A 172 4.34 -15.77 16.30
CA GLN A 172 4.75 -16.94 17.07
C GLN A 172 5.25 -16.53 18.46
N LEU A 173 4.60 -17.03 19.50
CA LEU A 173 5.13 -17.01 20.87
C LEU A 173 5.53 -18.41 21.31
N ILE A 174 6.58 -18.50 22.13
CA ILE A 174 6.96 -19.74 22.81
C ILE A 174 6.55 -19.63 24.28
N ARG A 175 5.63 -20.49 24.73
CA ARG A 175 5.19 -20.60 26.14
C ARG A 175 5.34 -22.03 26.61
N ASP A 176 6.07 -22.21 27.71
CA ASP A 176 6.35 -23.52 28.30
C ASP A 176 6.92 -24.56 27.31
N GLY A 177 7.71 -24.09 26.35
CA GLY A 177 8.34 -24.93 25.31
C GLY A 177 7.45 -25.24 24.10
N TRP A 178 6.24 -24.67 24.03
CA TRP A 178 5.28 -24.88 22.94
C TRP A 178 5.01 -23.60 22.17
N GLN A 179 4.69 -23.76 20.88
CA GLN A 179 4.20 -22.70 20.04
C GLN A 179 2.79 -22.26 20.48
N VAL A 180 2.58 -20.95 20.52
CA VAL A 180 1.29 -20.30 20.70
C VAL A 180 1.16 -19.23 19.62
N GLU A 181 0.14 -19.34 18.79
CA GLU A 181 -0.20 -18.37 17.75
C GLU A 181 -1.01 -17.22 18.35
N ILE A 182 -0.62 -15.99 18.02
CA ILE A 182 -1.43 -14.81 18.30
C ILE A 182 -1.63 -14.01 17.01
N THR A 183 -2.69 -13.21 16.96
CA THR A 183 -2.98 -12.34 15.82
C THR A 183 -1.85 -11.33 15.62
N ASP A 184 -1.27 -11.32 14.43
CA ASP A 184 -0.35 -10.27 13.97
C ASP A 184 -1.17 -8.98 13.75
N LYS A 185 -0.72 -7.88 14.34
CA LYS A 185 -1.42 -6.58 14.33
C LYS A 185 -0.54 -5.48 13.73
N TRP A 186 0.24 -5.81 12.70
CA TRP A 186 1.17 -4.92 12.02
C TRP A 186 0.59 -3.57 11.57
N LEU A 187 -0.73 -3.48 11.33
CA LEU A 187 -1.40 -2.24 10.95
C LEU A 187 -1.76 -1.31 12.14
N LYS A 188 -1.59 -1.76 13.39
CA LYS A 188 -2.05 -1.03 14.58
C LYS A 188 -1.35 0.32 14.77
N GLY A 189 -0.08 0.42 14.39
CA GLY A 189 0.71 1.66 14.39
C GLY A 189 0.41 2.57 13.20
N GLY A 190 -0.39 2.11 12.24
CA GLY A 190 -0.46 2.69 10.91
C GLY A 190 0.71 2.24 10.04
N TRP A 191 0.48 2.21 8.74
CA TRP A 191 1.49 1.80 7.76
C TRP A 191 1.64 2.90 6.71
N PRO A 192 2.72 3.72 6.75
CA PRO A 192 2.81 4.95 5.97
C PRO A 192 3.06 4.72 4.48
N TRP A 193 3.25 3.47 4.05
CA TRP A 193 3.71 3.12 2.70
C TRP A 193 2.59 2.86 1.70
N GLU A 194 1.36 2.62 2.16
CA GLU A 194 0.21 2.35 1.29
C GLU A 194 -0.53 3.61 0.83
N ILE A 195 -1.14 3.48 -0.34
CA ILE A 195 -1.96 4.49 -1.00
C ILE A 195 -3.30 3.85 -1.38
N PRO A 196 -4.39 4.10 -0.64
CA PRO A 196 -5.70 3.54 -0.96
C PRO A 196 -6.29 4.21 -2.22
N HIS A 197 -6.90 3.40 -3.08
CA HIS A 197 -7.55 3.82 -4.33
C HIS A 197 -9.03 3.38 -4.36
N PRO A 198 -9.90 3.91 -3.47
CA PRO A 198 -11.32 3.55 -3.44
C PRO A 198 -12.06 3.94 -4.73
N ASP A 199 -11.55 4.91 -5.49
CA ASP A 199 -12.03 5.28 -6.82
C ASP A 199 -11.84 4.18 -7.88
N GLN A 200 -10.97 3.19 -7.60
CA GLN A 200 -10.69 2.04 -8.45
C GLN A 200 -11.22 0.73 -7.87
N ALA A 201 -12.16 0.82 -6.93
CA ALA A 201 -12.79 -0.35 -6.32
C ALA A 201 -13.42 -1.28 -7.37
N CYS A 202 -13.21 -2.58 -7.21
CA CYS A 202 -13.67 -3.60 -8.15
C CYS A 202 -14.72 -4.49 -7.50
N PHE A 203 -15.79 -4.78 -8.24
CA PHE A 203 -16.78 -5.77 -7.82
C PHE A 203 -16.29 -7.18 -8.13
N VAL A 204 -16.32 -8.07 -7.14
CA VAL A 204 -15.93 -9.47 -7.27
C VAL A 204 -17.13 -10.34 -6.89
N GLY A 205 -17.70 -11.05 -7.86
CA GLY A 205 -18.82 -11.96 -7.62
C GLY A 205 -18.37 -13.36 -7.18
N PHE A 206 -19.25 -14.07 -6.47
CA PHE A 206 -19.10 -15.47 -6.09
C PHE A 206 -20.41 -16.24 -6.33
N GLY A 207 -20.30 -17.55 -6.56
CA GLY A 207 -21.47 -18.43 -6.78
C GLY A 207 -22.28 -18.05 -8.03
N GLY A 208 -23.60 -18.17 -7.95
CA GLY A 208 -24.49 -17.66 -8.99
C GLY A 208 -24.78 -18.62 -10.13
N ARG A 209 -25.30 -18.05 -11.22
CA ARG A 209 -25.69 -18.78 -12.43
C ARG A 209 -25.41 -17.99 -13.69
N THR A 210 -25.39 -18.69 -14.82
CA THR A 210 -25.30 -18.06 -16.14
C THR A 210 -26.67 -18.00 -16.81
N GLU A 211 -26.93 -16.90 -17.52
CA GLU A 211 -28.13 -16.70 -18.32
C GLU A 211 -27.74 -16.43 -19.77
N SER A 212 -28.34 -17.19 -20.67
CA SER A 212 -28.21 -17.01 -22.11
C SER A 212 -29.24 -16.00 -22.62
N TYR A 213 -28.81 -15.08 -23.49
CA TYR A 213 -29.69 -14.12 -24.14
C TYR A 213 -29.22 -13.84 -25.57
N ARG A 214 -30.04 -13.13 -26.35
CA ARG A 214 -29.62 -12.55 -27.64
C ARG A 214 -29.50 -11.04 -27.47
N ASP A 215 -28.39 -10.46 -27.92
CA ASP A 215 -28.21 -9.02 -27.89
C ASP A 215 -29.05 -8.31 -28.98
N GLU A 216 -28.96 -6.98 -29.05
CA GLU A 216 -29.69 -6.16 -30.03
C GLU A 216 -29.36 -6.52 -31.50
N ARG A 217 -28.24 -7.21 -31.75
CA ARG A 217 -27.83 -7.68 -33.07
C ARG A 217 -28.27 -9.11 -33.35
N GLY A 218 -28.94 -9.75 -32.39
CA GLY A 218 -29.40 -11.13 -32.46
C GLY A 218 -28.32 -12.17 -32.15
N ASP A 219 -27.12 -11.73 -31.73
CA ASP A 219 -26.00 -12.59 -31.39
C ASP A 219 -26.23 -13.25 -30.03
N TYR A 220 -25.90 -14.55 -29.94
CA TYR A 220 -25.96 -15.27 -28.68
C TYR A 220 -24.92 -14.75 -27.70
N ARG A 221 -25.35 -14.40 -26.50
CA ARG A 221 -24.53 -13.92 -25.40
C ARG A 221 -24.85 -14.70 -24.13
N VAL A 222 -23.87 -14.75 -23.23
CA VAL A 222 -24.03 -15.32 -21.89
C VAL A 222 -23.58 -14.26 -20.90
N ARG A 223 -24.38 -14.02 -19.87
CA ARG A 223 -23.99 -13.20 -18.72
C ARG A 223 -23.97 -14.06 -17.46
N TRP A 224 -23.03 -13.79 -16.56
CA TRP A 224 -23.00 -14.37 -15.23
C TRP A 224 -23.73 -13.44 -14.26
N ILE A 225 -24.55 -14.03 -13.40
CA ILE A 225 -25.25 -13.35 -12.30
C ILE A 225 -24.74 -13.99 -11.01
N PRO A 226 -23.90 -13.31 -10.23
CA PRO A 226 -23.38 -13.83 -8.98
C PRO A 226 -24.45 -13.87 -7.89
N ASP A 227 -24.33 -14.80 -6.94
CA ASP A 227 -25.22 -14.89 -5.77
C ASP A 227 -24.72 -14.00 -4.64
N GLU A 228 -23.39 -13.93 -4.48
CA GLU A 228 -22.70 -13.14 -3.46
C GLU A 228 -21.66 -12.24 -4.13
N HIS A 229 -21.22 -11.19 -3.44
CA HIS A 229 -20.18 -10.32 -3.94
C HIS A 229 -19.39 -9.63 -2.84
N ALA A 230 -18.15 -9.28 -3.16
CA ALA A 230 -17.29 -8.44 -2.35
C ALA A 230 -16.80 -7.23 -3.16
N ILE A 231 -16.36 -6.19 -2.46
CA ILE A 231 -15.69 -5.04 -3.07
C ILE A 231 -14.19 -5.17 -2.79
N GLY A 232 -13.39 -5.30 -3.84
CA GLY A 232 -11.93 -5.21 -3.74
C GLY A 232 -11.51 -3.74 -3.82
N ILE A 233 -10.91 -3.20 -2.76
CA ILE A 233 -10.30 -1.86 -2.74
C ILE A 233 -8.79 -2.00 -2.93
N PRO A 234 -8.23 -1.46 -4.03
CA PRO A 234 -6.79 -1.51 -4.28
C PRO A 234 -6.04 -0.54 -3.36
N HIS A 235 -4.92 -1.00 -2.83
CA HIS A 235 -3.94 -0.25 -2.06
C HIS A 235 -2.59 -0.40 -2.75
N ASP A 236 -2.04 0.71 -3.23
CA ASP A 236 -0.77 0.71 -3.94
C ASP A 236 0.39 0.98 -2.98
N VAL A 237 1.45 0.20 -3.11
CA VAL A 237 2.71 0.31 -2.38
C VAL A 237 3.81 0.54 -3.41
N PRO A 238 4.50 1.69 -3.39
CA PRO A 238 5.57 1.96 -4.33
C PRO A 238 6.79 1.07 -4.06
N VAL A 239 7.41 0.54 -5.11
CA VAL A 239 8.61 -0.32 -5.03
C VAL A 239 9.74 0.37 -5.79
N LEU A 240 10.65 1.01 -5.08
CA LEU A 240 11.75 1.77 -5.67
C LEU A 240 12.91 0.85 -6.09
N GLY A 241 13.47 1.09 -7.27
CA GLY A 241 14.70 0.44 -7.71
C GLY A 241 15.97 1.03 -7.09
N TYR A 242 17.02 0.23 -6.94
CA TYR A 242 18.28 0.66 -6.32
C TYR A 242 18.99 1.74 -7.14
N ARG A 243 19.05 2.97 -6.60
CA ARG A 243 19.73 4.13 -7.19
C ARG A 243 19.28 4.47 -8.61
N VAL A 244 18.02 4.19 -8.91
CA VAL A 244 17.34 4.57 -10.16
C VAL A 244 16.07 5.36 -9.85
N ASN A 245 15.46 5.95 -10.89
CA ASN A 245 14.20 6.67 -10.73
C ASN A 245 12.97 5.79 -11.00
N THR A 246 13.16 4.57 -11.50
CA THR A 246 12.06 3.62 -11.67
C THR A 246 11.50 3.23 -10.32
N CYS A 247 10.21 3.47 -10.14
CA CYS A 247 9.44 3.10 -8.97
C CYS A 247 8.22 2.33 -9.45
N ASP A 248 8.31 1.00 -9.35
CA ASP A 248 7.24 0.08 -9.69
C ASP A 248 6.13 0.10 -8.63
N ARG A 249 5.12 -0.73 -8.85
CA ARG A 249 3.94 -0.80 -8.00
C ARG A 249 3.69 -2.20 -7.49
N LEU A 250 3.41 -2.34 -6.20
CA LEU A 250 2.71 -3.48 -5.63
C LEU A 250 1.27 -3.06 -5.31
N ARG A 251 0.29 -3.63 -6.01
CA ARG A 251 -1.14 -3.39 -5.79
C ARG A 251 -1.72 -4.52 -4.95
N LEU A 252 -2.16 -4.19 -3.75
CA LEU A 252 -2.75 -5.10 -2.78
C LEU A 252 -4.26 -4.86 -2.68
N TRP A 253 -5.05 -5.92 -2.76
CA TRP A 253 -6.50 -5.81 -2.66
C TRP A 253 -6.96 -6.08 -1.23
N ARG A 254 -7.69 -5.12 -0.65
CA ARG A 254 -8.45 -5.31 0.58
C ARG A 254 -9.88 -5.67 0.19
N ALA A 255 -10.43 -6.73 0.77
CA ALA A 255 -11.85 -6.99 0.65
C ALA A 255 -12.63 -6.06 1.60
N ASP A 256 -13.69 -5.46 1.09
CA ASP A 256 -14.61 -4.59 1.80
C ASP A 256 -16.05 -5.04 1.51
N ALA A 257 -16.94 -4.74 2.46
CA ALA A 257 -18.34 -5.09 2.40
C ALA A 257 -19.10 -4.15 1.46
N SER A 258 -20.02 -4.69 0.66
CA SER A 258 -20.86 -3.89 -0.23
C SER A 258 -21.93 -3.09 0.51
N GLU A 259 -22.48 -3.63 1.60
CA GLU A 259 -23.35 -2.92 2.53
C GLU A 259 -22.70 -2.83 3.91
N SER A 260 -22.61 -1.61 4.44
CA SER A 260 -21.81 -1.32 5.62
C SER A 260 -22.54 -1.61 6.94
N PHE A 261 -23.87 -1.74 6.94
CA PHE A 261 -24.68 -1.99 8.14
C PHE A 261 -26.19 -2.15 7.83
N ASP A 262 -26.83 -3.27 8.22
CA ASP A 262 -28.30 -3.35 8.21
C ASP A 262 -28.89 -2.75 9.50
N PHE A 263 -29.32 -1.49 9.39
CA PHE A 263 -29.96 -0.76 10.49
C PHE A 263 -31.29 -1.38 10.94
N TYR A 264 -32.00 -2.10 10.07
CA TYR A 264 -33.26 -2.74 10.44
C TYR A 264 -32.98 -3.92 11.37
N ALA A 265 -32.06 -4.81 10.99
CA ALA A 265 -31.59 -5.92 11.83
C ALA A 265 -31.07 -5.43 13.20
N PHE A 266 -30.26 -4.36 13.20
CA PHE A 266 -29.76 -3.75 14.45
C PHE A 266 -30.89 -3.25 15.35
N ASN A 267 -31.88 -2.55 14.79
CA ASN A 267 -32.98 -1.96 15.55
C ASN A 267 -33.95 -3.00 16.15
N ILE A 268 -34.00 -4.21 15.60
CA ILE A 268 -34.81 -5.32 16.14
C ILE A 268 -34.02 -6.23 17.10
N GLY A 269 -32.75 -5.90 17.37
CA GLY A 269 -31.89 -6.62 18.31
C GLY A 269 -31.09 -7.77 17.69
N ASP A 270 -31.10 -7.91 16.36
CA ASP A 270 -30.25 -8.87 15.64
C ASP A 270 -28.92 -8.22 15.25
N TYR A 271 -28.04 -8.11 16.23
CA TYR A 271 -26.72 -7.50 16.06
C TYR A 271 -25.80 -8.30 15.15
N TYR A 272 -25.99 -9.62 15.05
CA TYR A 272 -25.16 -10.49 14.20
C TYR A 272 -25.61 -10.41 12.74
N GLY A 273 -26.91 -10.50 12.46
CA GLY A 273 -27.46 -10.30 11.11
C GLY A 273 -27.17 -8.90 10.57
N ALA A 274 -27.10 -7.88 11.44
CA ALA A 274 -26.76 -6.51 11.05
C ALA A 274 -25.34 -6.32 10.47
N VAL A 275 -24.44 -7.29 10.70
CA VAL A 275 -23.02 -7.24 10.31
C VAL A 275 -22.56 -8.48 9.54
N GLU A 276 -23.43 -9.43 9.25
CA GLU A 276 -23.05 -10.74 8.69
C GLU A 276 -22.41 -10.62 7.30
N GLU A 277 -23.02 -9.84 6.39
CA GLU A 277 -22.45 -9.57 5.06
C GLU A 277 -21.09 -8.86 5.14
N LYS A 278 -20.93 -8.02 6.17
CA LYS A 278 -19.67 -7.33 6.43
C LYS A 278 -18.57 -8.28 6.87
N VAL A 279 -18.87 -9.15 7.84
CA VAL A 279 -17.93 -10.16 8.32
C VAL A 279 -17.56 -11.13 7.20
N GLY A 280 -18.52 -11.59 6.39
CA GLY A 280 -18.25 -12.49 5.26
C GLY A 280 -17.30 -11.87 4.23
N SER A 281 -17.50 -10.59 3.89
CA SER A 281 -16.66 -9.88 2.92
C SER A 281 -15.27 -9.56 3.47
N GLU A 282 -15.17 -9.12 4.72
CA GLU A 282 -13.88 -8.77 5.37
C GLU A 282 -13.03 -10.00 5.75
N THR A 283 -13.59 -11.23 5.64
CA THR A 283 -12.86 -12.49 5.92
C THR A 283 -12.05 -13.00 4.72
N LEU A 284 -12.24 -12.43 3.51
CA LEU A 284 -11.52 -12.81 2.28
C LEU A 284 -10.06 -12.33 2.27
#